data_AF-A0A2M7WVD7-F1
#
_entry.id   AF-A0A2M7WVD7-F1
#
_cell.length_a   1.000
_cell.length_b   1.000
_cell.length_c   1.000
_cell.angle_alpha   90.00
_cell.angle_beta   90.00
_cell.angle_gamma   90.00
#
_symmetry.space_group_name_H-M   'P 1'
#
loop_
_entity.id
_entity.type
_entity.pdbx_description
1 polymer ?
#
loop_
_entity_poly.entity_id
_entity_poly.type
_entity_poly.pdbx_seq_one_letter_code
_entity_poly.pdbx_strand_id
1 'polypeptide(L)'
;GGMTFTSAVAGSGTPAAPLVSTTAAATAGTASTAAGASDYAAALAFQVGADNNANNQVSVDLTAKYTTTALGLGTGDLLTQAAAQTYIDTAKTALNTLITQRADLGATQNQLNFVQANLATSIEQSTAAVSSIRDADMAAEMANFTKNQILTQAGTSMLAQANQAAQNVLSLFR
;
A
#
# COMPACT_ATOMS: atom_id res chain seq x y z
N GLY A 1 8.19 -26.03 28.03
CA GLY A 1 7.40 -24.79 28.10
C GLY A 1 6.76 -24.60 26.75
N GLY A 2 5.50 -25.02 26.62
CA GLY A 2 4.75 -25.03 25.37
C GLY A 2 3.80 -23.86 25.26
N MET A 3 3.53 -23.40 24.05
CA MET A 3 2.42 -22.50 23.73
C MET A 3 1.28 -23.35 23.17
N THR A 4 0.21 -23.47 23.93
CA THR A 4 -1.05 -24.12 23.53
C THR A 4 -1.96 -23.08 22.90
N PHE A 5 -2.35 -23.30 21.64
CA PHE A 5 -3.44 -22.56 20.99
C PHE A 5 -4.77 -23.20 21.41
N THR A 6 -5.62 -22.43 22.07
CA THR A 6 -6.99 -22.84 22.41
C THR A 6 -7.92 -22.45 21.25
N SER A 7 -8.51 -23.46 20.59
CA SER A 7 -9.63 -23.26 19.66
C SER A 7 -10.94 -23.35 20.44
N ALA A 8 -11.74 -22.29 20.44
CA ALA A 8 -13.14 -22.39 20.86
C ALA A 8 -13.97 -22.87 19.66
N VAL A 9 -14.40 -24.14 19.71
CA VAL A 9 -15.45 -24.66 18.85
C VAL A 9 -16.79 -24.46 19.54
N ALA A 10 -17.75 -23.87 18.83
CA ALA A 10 -19.17 -24.07 19.09
C ALA A 10 -19.86 -24.25 17.74
N GLY A 11 -20.33 -25.47 17.46
CA GLY A 11 -21.30 -25.72 16.39
C GLY A 11 -22.60 -24.96 16.67
N SER A 12 -23.34 -24.49 15.68
CA SER A 12 -23.92 -25.28 14.60
C SER A 12 -24.09 -24.49 13.28
N GLY A 13 -23.64 -25.10 12.18
CA GLY A 13 -24.24 -24.98 10.85
C GLY A 13 -24.19 -23.64 10.11
N THR A 14 -23.05 -23.27 9.54
CA THR A 14 -22.85 -22.75 8.15
C THR A 14 -21.36 -22.44 7.93
N PRO A 15 -20.77 -22.73 6.74
CA PRO A 15 -19.31 -22.75 6.59
C PRO A 15 -18.67 -21.36 6.32
N ALA A 16 -17.61 -21.10 7.09
CA ALA A 16 -16.32 -20.50 6.71
C ALA A 16 -16.24 -19.10 6.02
N ALA A 17 -15.81 -18.11 6.80
CA ALA A 17 -14.88 -17.06 6.36
C ALA A 17 -13.74 -16.96 7.40
N PRO A 18 -12.45 -16.96 7.02
CA PRO A 18 -11.34 -17.08 7.97
C PRO A 18 -11.09 -15.74 8.68
N LEU A 19 -11.02 -15.78 10.00
CA LEU A 19 -10.44 -14.70 10.81
C LEU A 19 -8.93 -14.62 10.52
N VAL A 20 -8.47 -13.50 9.98
CA VAL A 20 -7.04 -13.12 10.01
C VAL A 20 -6.87 -12.13 11.14
N SER A 21 -6.35 -12.58 12.29
CA SER A 21 -5.76 -11.68 13.28
C SER A 21 -4.28 -11.50 12.95
N THR A 22 -3.92 -10.37 12.37
CA THR A 22 -2.52 -9.91 12.35
C THR A 22 -2.37 -8.87 13.46
N THR A 23 -1.53 -9.18 14.42
CA THR A 23 -1.26 -8.41 15.64
C THR A 23 -0.50 -7.10 15.35
N ALA A 24 -0.94 -6.03 16.03
CA ALA A 24 -0.28 -4.74 16.35
C ALA A 24 -0.42 -3.52 15.39
N ALA A 25 -1.29 -2.59 15.84
CA ALA A 25 -1.26 -1.12 15.69
C ALA A 25 -1.91 -0.43 14.46
N ALA A 26 -3.16 -0.76 14.17
CA ALA A 26 -4.27 0.20 14.03
C ALA A 26 -5.57 -0.62 13.99
N THR A 27 -6.55 -0.28 14.82
CA THR A 27 -7.86 -0.94 14.87
C THR A 27 -8.57 -0.81 13.52
N ALA A 28 -8.34 -1.78 12.63
CA ALA A 28 -9.11 -1.93 11.41
C ALA A 28 -10.53 -2.33 11.81
N GLY A 29 -11.48 -1.40 11.64
CA GLY A 29 -12.89 -1.60 11.94
C GLY A 29 -13.42 -2.89 11.32
N THR A 30 -13.89 -3.81 12.17
CA THR A 30 -14.61 -5.00 11.75
C THR A 30 -15.94 -4.58 11.13
N ALA A 31 -16.08 -4.74 9.81
CA ALA A 31 -17.36 -4.57 9.13
C ALA A 31 -18.28 -5.76 9.48
N SER A 32 -19.32 -5.51 10.27
CA SER A 32 -20.43 -6.43 10.44
C SER A 32 -21.42 -6.21 9.28
N THR A 33 -21.56 -7.19 8.39
CA THR A 33 -22.53 -7.16 7.29
C THR A 33 -23.95 -7.34 7.83
N ALA A 34 -24.54 -6.27 8.35
CA ALA A 34 -25.98 -6.13 8.55
C ALA A 34 -26.51 -5.01 7.65
N ALA A 35 -27.30 -5.40 6.65
CA ALA A 35 -28.11 -4.59 5.73
C ALA A 35 -28.04 -3.05 5.92
N GLY A 36 -27.23 -2.37 5.11
CA GLY A 36 -27.33 -0.92 4.87
C GLY A 36 -26.96 -0.01 6.05
N ALA A 37 -26.50 -0.55 7.17
CA ALA A 37 -25.93 0.23 8.26
C ALA A 37 -24.41 0.15 8.20
N SER A 38 -23.76 1.31 8.10
CA SER A 38 -22.32 1.46 8.22
C SER A 38 -21.89 1.16 9.67
N ASP A 39 -21.79 -0.11 10.05
CA ASP A 39 -21.33 -0.55 11.38
C ASP A 39 -19.79 -0.48 11.47
N TYR A 40 -19.18 0.56 10.92
CA TYR A 40 -17.76 0.82 11.14
C TYR A 40 -17.60 1.37 12.55
N ALA A 41 -16.89 0.64 13.41
CA ALA A 41 -16.65 1.05 14.79
C ALA A 41 -15.62 2.18 14.93
N ALA A 42 -14.84 2.43 13.88
CA ALA A 42 -13.82 3.48 13.83
C ALA A 42 -13.59 3.94 12.39
N ALA A 43 -13.03 5.15 12.23
CA ALA A 43 -12.58 5.66 10.95
C ALA A 43 -11.50 4.74 10.34
N LEU A 44 -11.56 4.53 9.03
CA LEU A 44 -10.60 3.72 8.29
C LEU A 44 -9.40 4.59 7.94
N ALA A 45 -8.20 4.22 8.36
CA ALA A 45 -6.97 4.91 7.97
C ALA A 45 -6.26 4.13 6.86
N PHE A 46 -6.03 4.80 5.73
CA PHE A 46 -5.24 4.28 4.61
C PHE A 46 -3.83 4.86 4.67
N GLN A 47 -2.84 3.98 4.79
CA GLN A 47 -1.44 4.37 4.73
C GLN A 47 -1.05 4.64 3.27
N VAL A 48 -0.61 5.86 2.97
CA VAL A 48 -0.28 6.32 1.61
C VAL A 48 1.15 6.83 1.47
N GLY A 49 1.93 6.87 2.55
CA GLY A 49 3.35 7.22 2.53
C GLY A 49 4.23 6.24 3.29
N ALA A 50 5.54 6.47 3.29
CA ALA A 50 6.53 5.55 3.88
C ALA A 50 6.61 5.65 5.42
N ASP A 51 6.39 6.84 5.97
CA ASP A 51 6.49 7.08 7.42
C ASP A 51 5.15 6.94 8.17
N ASN A 52 5.22 6.65 9.46
CA ASN A 52 4.06 6.52 10.36
C ASN A 52 3.51 7.88 10.84
N ASN A 53 3.73 8.96 10.09
CA ASN A 53 3.19 10.27 10.42
C ASN A 53 1.70 10.36 10.03
N ALA A 54 0.92 11.20 10.72
CA ALA A 54 -0.47 11.48 10.38
C ALA A 54 -0.62 12.05 8.95
N ASN A 55 0.37 12.79 8.46
CA ASN A 55 0.37 13.35 7.10
C ASN A 55 0.50 12.27 5.99
N ASN A 56 0.94 11.07 6.35
CA ASN A 56 1.12 9.94 5.44
C ASN A 56 -0.09 9.00 5.45
N GLN A 57 -1.18 9.40 6.12
CA GLN A 57 -2.40 8.63 6.26
C GLN A 57 -3.60 9.44 5.77
N VAL A 58 -4.47 8.79 5.01
CA VAL A 58 -5.77 9.34 4.63
C VAL A 58 -6.83 8.62 5.44
N SER A 59 -7.56 9.36 6.28
CA SER A 59 -8.64 8.80 7.09
C SER A 59 -9.98 8.99 6.40
N VAL A 60 -10.80 7.94 6.40
CA VAL A 60 -12.18 7.95 5.91
C VAL A 60 -13.09 7.54 7.04
N ASP A 61 -13.92 8.47 7.50
CA ASP A 61 -14.88 8.22 8.57
C ASP A 61 -16.22 7.75 7.99
N LEU A 62 -16.56 6.48 8.23
CA LEU A 62 -17.85 5.87 7.89
C LEU A 62 -18.62 5.44 9.15
N THR A 63 -18.26 5.95 10.33
CA THR A 63 -18.86 5.55 11.60
C THR A 63 -20.30 6.08 11.78
N ALA A 64 -20.64 7.16 11.07
CA ALA A 64 -21.97 7.75 11.10
C ALA A 64 -23.02 6.81 10.51
N LYS A 65 -24.12 6.59 11.26
CA LYS A 65 -25.25 5.77 10.82
C LYS A 65 -26.29 6.62 10.10
N TYR A 66 -26.65 6.22 8.88
CA TYR A 66 -27.64 6.89 8.05
C TYR A 66 -29.01 6.19 8.01
N THR A 67 -29.40 5.54 9.11
CA THR A 67 -30.70 4.86 9.19
C THR A 67 -31.83 5.87 9.34
N THR A 68 -33.06 5.47 8.97
CA THR A 68 -34.26 6.34 9.12
C THR A 68 -34.44 6.81 10.55
N THR A 69 -34.14 5.98 11.55
CA THR A 69 -34.15 6.37 12.98
C THR A 69 -33.03 7.36 13.32
N ALA A 70 -31.80 7.13 12.84
CA ALA A 70 -30.66 7.99 13.12
C ALA A 70 -30.81 9.40 12.48
N LEU A 71 -31.50 9.49 11.35
CA LEU A 71 -31.82 10.73 10.66
C LEU A 71 -33.13 11.39 11.14
N GLY A 72 -33.84 10.78 12.11
CA GLY A 72 -35.09 11.33 12.66
C GLY A 72 -36.33 11.12 11.78
N LEU A 73 -36.25 10.28 10.74
CA LEU A 73 -37.33 9.94 9.80
C LEU A 73 -38.19 8.74 10.25
N GLY A 74 -37.92 8.14 11.41
CA GLY A 74 -38.54 6.87 11.82
C GLY A 74 -40.03 6.95 12.18
N THR A 75 -40.51 8.09 12.69
CA THR A 75 -41.87 8.24 13.26
C THR A 75 -42.55 9.53 12.83
N GLY A 76 -42.43 9.90 11.55
CA GLY A 76 -43.08 11.09 11.01
C GLY A 76 -44.59 10.98 11.00
N ASP A 77 -45.29 11.79 11.79
CA ASP A 77 -46.73 11.95 11.69
C ASP A 77 -47.07 12.87 10.50
N LEU A 78 -47.80 12.32 9.52
CA LEU A 78 -48.25 13.02 8.32
C LEU A 78 -49.77 13.26 8.30
N LEU A 79 -50.46 12.94 9.40
CA LEU A 79 -51.92 12.96 9.46
C LEU A 79 -52.49 14.39 9.57
N THR A 80 -51.67 15.36 9.99
CA THR A 80 -52.07 16.77 10.07
C THR A 80 -51.17 17.66 9.22
N GLN A 81 -51.72 18.76 8.71
CA GLN A 81 -50.97 19.71 7.90
C GLN A 81 -49.77 20.32 8.64
N ALA A 82 -49.92 20.59 9.94
CA ALA A 82 -48.84 21.10 10.78
C ALA A 82 -47.73 20.05 10.99
N ALA A 83 -48.09 18.79 11.26
CA ALA A 83 -47.11 17.72 11.43
C ALA A 83 -46.35 17.40 10.13
N ALA A 84 -47.05 17.44 8.98
CA ALA A 84 -46.43 17.27 7.67
C ALA A 84 -45.43 18.39 7.34
N GLN A 85 -45.72 19.65 7.69
CA GLN A 85 -44.77 20.76 7.50
C GLN A 85 -43.50 20.57 8.33
N THR A 86 -43.63 20.22 9.62
CA THR A 86 -42.49 19.91 10.50
C THR A 86 -41.67 18.73 9.97
N TYR A 87 -42.34 17.70 9.43
CA TYR A 87 -41.64 16.54 8.89
C TYR A 87 -40.82 16.85 7.62
N ILE A 88 -41.28 17.80 6.79
CA ILE A 88 -40.50 18.29 5.63
C ILE A 88 -39.18 18.93 6.11
N ASP A 89 -39.20 19.69 7.20
CA ASP A 89 -37.98 20.30 7.76
C ASP A 89 -37.02 19.24 8.32
N THR A 90 -37.54 18.21 8.99
CA THR A 90 -36.74 17.05 9.42
C THR A 90 -36.12 16.33 8.24
N ALA A 91 -36.89 16.06 7.18
CA ALA A 91 -36.40 15.41 5.96
C ALA A 91 -35.33 16.26 5.25
N LYS A 92 -35.51 17.58 5.21
CA LYS A 92 -34.52 18.51 4.64
C LYS A 92 -33.20 18.49 5.43
N THR A 93 -33.29 18.46 6.76
CA THR A 93 -32.11 18.35 7.63
C THR A 93 -31.38 17.04 7.40
N ALA A 94 -32.11 15.92 7.36
CA ALA A 94 -31.54 14.60 7.07
C ALA A 94 -30.85 14.55 5.70
N LEU A 95 -31.46 15.16 4.67
CA LEU A 95 -30.89 15.25 3.34
C LEU A 95 -29.60 16.10 3.32
N ASN A 96 -29.58 17.23 4.03
CA ASN A 96 -28.37 18.06 4.15
C ASN A 96 -27.21 17.29 4.81
N THR A 97 -27.50 16.51 5.85
CA THR A 97 -26.49 15.65 6.50
C THR A 97 -25.91 14.63 5.51
N LEU A 98 -26.77 13.97 4.72
CA LEU A 98 -26.31 13.00 3.71
C LEU A 98 -25.48 13.65 2.60
N ILE A 99 -25.87 14.84 2.13
CA ILE A 99 -25.11 15.58 1.13
C ILE A 99 -23.73 15.97 1.69
N THR A 100 -23.67 16.44 2.94
CA THR A 100 -22.41 16.81 3.58
C THR A 100 -21.47 15.61 3.66
N GLN A 101 -21.94 14.47 4.15
CA GLN A 101 -21.11 13.26 4.18
C GLN A 101 -20.66 12.82 2.78
N ARG A 102 -21.54 12.88 1.78
CA ARG A 102 -21.16 12.54 0.39
C ARG A 102 -20.12 13.50 -0.17
N ALA A 103 -20.19 14.78 0.19
CA ALA A 103 -19.18 15.76 -0.19
C ALA A 103 -17.83 15.43 0.46
N ASP A 104 -17.81 15.06 1.75
CA ASP A 104 -16.60 14.69 2.46
C ASP A 104 -15.95 13.40 1.89
N LEU A 105 -16.78 12.39 1.57
CA LEU A 105 -16.30 11.18 0.89
C LEU A 105 -15.76 11.49 -0.52
N GLY A 106 -16.42 12.40 -1.26
CA GLY A 106 -15.94 12.85 -2.56
C GLY A 106 -14.61 13.61 -2.48
N ALA A 107 -14.45 14.47 -1.48
CA ALA A 107 -13.20 15.17 -1.22
C ALA A 107 -12.06 14.19 -0.89
N THR A 108 -12.35 13.20 -0.04
CA THR A 108 -11.39 12.16 0.33
C THR A 108 -11.02 11.27 -0.86
N GLN A 109 -11.98 10.95 -1.74
CA GLN A 109 -11.71 10.22 -2.98
C GLN A 109 -10.81 11.02 -3.94
N ASN A 110 -11.00 12.34 -4.04
CA ASN A 110 -10.13 13.19 -4.84
C ASN A 110 -8.69 13.22 -4.27
N GLN A 111 -8.56 13.33 -2.96
CA GLN A 111 -7.27 13.23 -2.29
C GLN A 111 -6.59 11.88 -2.58
N LEU A 112 -7.31 10.76 -2.47
CA LEU A 112 -6.78 9.44 -2.78
C LEU A 112 -6.32 9.32 -4.24
N ASN A 113 -7.08 9.85 -5.19
CA ASN A 113 -6.69 9.87 -6.61
C ASN A 113 -5.41 10.69 -6.83
N PHE A 114 -5.29 11.85 -6.18
CA PHE A 114 -4.08 12.67 -6.26
C PHE A 114 -2.86 11.95 -5.68
N VAL A 115 -3.01 11.35 -4.49
CA VAL A 115 -1.92 10.63 -3.84
C VAL A 115 -1.53 9.39 -4.65
N GLN A 116 -2.48 8.68 -5.22
CA GLN A 116 -2.22 7.56 -6.12
C GLN A 116 -1.39 7.99 -7.34
N ALA A 117 -1.78 9.08 -8.00
CA ALA A 117 -1.04 9.60 -9.16
C ALA A 117 0.39 10.01 -8.77
N ASN A 118 0.55 10.69 -7.64
CA ASN A 118 1.85 11.10 -7.14
C ASN A 118 2.74 9.90 -6.78
N LEU A 119 2.18 8.89 -6.10
CA LEU A 119 2.90 7.68 -5.74
C LEU A 119 3.35 6.89 -6.97
N ALA A 120 2.52 6.81 -8.02
CA ALA A 120 2.89 6.17 -9.28
C ALA A 120 4.11 6.87 -9.92
N THR A 121 4.14 8.20 -9.97
CA THR A 121 5.30 8.96 -10.45
C THR A 121 6.53 8.74 -9.57
N SER A 122 6.38 8.73 -8.24
CA SER A 122 7.49 8.46 -7.34
C SER A 122 8.07 7.05 -7.52
N ILE A 123 7.22 6.06 -7.78
CA ILE A 123 7.64 4.67 -8.06
C ILE A 123 8.41 4.62 -9.38
N GLU A 124 7.92 5.30 -10.42
CA GLU A 124 8.61 5.39 -11.72
C GLU A 124 10.00 6.02 -11.56
N GLN A 125 10.09 7.14 -10.86
CA GLN A 125 11.37 7.84 -10.59
C GLN A 125 12.33 6.96 -9.80
N SER A 126 11.86 6.28 -8.75
CA SER A 126 12.70 5.38 -7.95
C SER A 126 13.15 4.17 -8.75
N THR A 127 12.30 3.62 -9.63
CA THR A 127 12.64 2.47 -10.48
C THR A 127 13.66 2.87 -11.53
N ALA A 128 13.53 4.05 -12.14
CA ALA A 128 14.52 4.59 -13.07
C ALA A 128 15.88 4.82 -12.39
N ALA A 129 15.89 5.38 -11.18
CA ALA A 129 17.12 5.54 -10.40
C ALA A 129 17.78 4.18 -10.11
N VAL A 130 17.00 3.19 -9.66
CA VAL A 130 17.52 1.82 -9.41
C VAL A 130 18.04 1.18 -10.69
N SER A 131 17.37 1.35 -11.83
CA SER A 131 17.86 0.84 -13.13
C SER A 131 19.21 1.47 -13.47
N SER A 132 19.34 2.80 -13.33
CA SER A 132 20.59 3.50 -13.63
C SER A 132 21.75 3.06 -12.75
N ILE A 133 21.50 2.79 -11.46
CA ILE A 133 22.51 2.29 -10.52
C ILE A 133 22.92 0.86 -10.91
N ARG A 134 21.96 -0.02 -11.18
CA ARG A 134 22.25 -1.40 -11.60
C ARG A 134 23.04 -1.47 -12.91
N ASP A 135 22.71 -0.62 -13.86
CA ASP A 135 23.42 -0.56 -15.15
C ASP A 135 24.83 0.00 -14.97
N ALA A 136 25.03 1.01 -14.10
CA ALA A 136 26.35 1.53 -13.76
C ALA A 136 27.21 0.48 -13.02
N ASP A 137 26.63 -0.25 -12.08
CA ASP A 137 27.32 -1.32 -11.34
C ASP A 137 27.69 -2.49 -12.27
N MET A 138 26.78 -2.88 -13.18
CA MET A 138 27.10 -3.88 -14.20
C MET A 138 28.19 -3.40 -15.17
N ALA A 139 28.18 -2.14 -15.58
CA ALA A 139 29.22 -1.58 -16.44
C ALA A 139 30.58 -1.60 -15.74
N ALA A 140 30.64 -1.26 -14.45
CA ALA A 140 31.86 -1.33 -13.65
C ALA A 140 32.37 -2.76 -13.52
N GLU A 141 31.49 -3.74 -13.26
CA GLU A 141 31.87 -5.15 -13.17
C GLU A 141 32.34 -5.70 -14.50
N MET A 142 31.70 -5.35 -15.62
CA MET A 142 32.14 -5.72 -16.97
C MET A 142 33.50 -5.11 -17.31
N ALA A 143 33.76 -3.86 -16.93
CA ALA A 143 35.07 -3.24 -17.12
C ALA A 143 36.17 -3.96 -16.32
N ASN A 144 35.88 -4.33 -15.07
CA ASN A 144 36.79 -5.13 -14.24
C ASN A 144 37.00 -6.54 -14.80
N PHE A 145 35.94 -7.20 -15.26
CA PHE A 145 36.00 -8.50 -15.91
C PHE A 145 36.86 -8.45 -17.18
N THR A 146 36.63 -7.48 -18.07
CA THR A 146 37.45 -7.28 -19.28
C THR A 146 38.89 -6.96 -18.93
N LYS A 147 39.16 -6.11 -17.93
CA LYS A 147 40.52 -5.81 -17.46
C LYS A 147 41.23 -7.09 -16.98
N ASN A 148 40.56 -7.91 -16.19
CA ASN A 148 41.10 -9.19 -15.71
C ASN A 148 41.32 -10.19 -16.87
N GLN A 149 40.43 -10.21 -17.85
CA GLN A 149 40.58 -11.05 -19.05
C GLN A 149 41.77 -10.60 -19.92
N ILE A 150 41.97 -9.29 -20.09
CA ILE A 150 43.15 -8.74 -20.76
C ILE A 150 44.42 -9.06 -19.97
N LEU A 151 44.42 -8.94 -18.64
CA LEU A 151 45.58 -9.27 -17.82
C LEU A 151 45.95 -10.76 -17.89
N THR A 152 44.98 -11.66 -17.92
CA THR A 152 45.24 -13.11 -18.04
C THR A 152 45.75 -13.46 -19.44
N GLN A 153 45.18 -12.87 -20.50
CA GLN A 153 45.67 -13.05 -21.87
C GLN A 153 47.05 -12.40 -22.10
N ALA A 154 47.28 -11.20 -21.57
CA ALA A 154 48.58 -10.55 -21.61
C ALA A 154 49.61 -11.29 -20.75
N GLY A 155 49.25 -11.81 -19.58
CA GLY A 155 50.14 -12.61 -18.74
C GLY A 155 50.60 -13.89 -19.43
N THR A 156 49.72 -14.58 -20.16
CA THR A 156 50.10 -15.77 -20.96
C THR A 156 50.95 -15.42 -22.18
N SER A 157 50.62 -14.36 -22.92
CA SER A 157 51.45 -13.90 -24.05
C SER A 157 52.80 -13.33 -23.62
N MET A 158 52.86 -12.60 -22.49
CA MET A 158 54.12 -12.09 -21.94
C MET A 158 55.01 -13.22 -21.39
N LEU A 159 54.43 -14.25 -20.78
CA LEU A 159 55.17 -15.47 -20.43
C LEU A 159 55.74 -16.17 -21.67
N ALA A 160 54.95 -16.30 -22.74
CA ALA A 160 55.41 -16.91 -23.98
C ALA A 160 56.54 -16.10 -24.64
N GLN A 161 56.42 -14.77 -24.66
CA GLN A 161 57.42 -13.87 -25.25
C GLN A 161 58.70 -13.77 -24.41
N ALA A 162 58.60 -13.76 -23.08
CA ALA A 162 59.76 -13.84 -22.19
C ALA A 162 60.53 -15.16 -22.35
N ASN A 163 59.81 -16.27 -22.52
CA ASN A 163 60.44 -17.58 -22.78
C ASN A 163 61.13 -17.64 -24.15
N GLN A 164 60.57 -17.04 -25.20
CA GLN A 164 61.23 -16.95 -26.52
C GLN A 164 62.43 -16.01 -26.51
N ALA A 165 62.33 -14.86 -25.86
CA ALA A 165 63.44 -13.93 -25.70
C ALA A 165 64.61 -14.57 -24.92
N ALA A 166 64.32 -15.33 -23.85
CA ALA A 166 65.33 -16.05 -23.09
C ALA A 166 66.07 -17.11 -23.93
N GLN A 167 65.39 -17.82 -24.82
CA GLN A 167 66.01 -18.81 -25.71
C GLN A 167 66.90 -18.17 -26.79
N ASN A 168 66.51 -17.00 -27.30
CA ASN A 168 67.34 -16.24 -28.24
C ASN A 168 68.62 -15.67 -27.62
N VAL A 169 68.65 -15.44 -26.31
CA VAL A 169 69.91 -15.05 -25.63
C VAL A 169 70.84 -16.26 -25.49
N LEU A 170 70.30 -17.46 -25.30
CA LEU A 170 71.10 -18.67 -25.17
C LEU A 170 71.72 -19.13 -26.50
N SER A 171 71.12 -18.77 -27.64
CA SER A 171 71.73 -19.01 -28.97
C SER A 171 72.88 -18.05 -29.30
N LEU A 172 72.97 -16.89 -28.63
CA LEU A 172 74.09 -15.95 -28.81
C LEU A 172 75.37 -16.39 -28.08
N PHE A 173 75.27 -17.34 -27.14
CA PHE A 173 76.41 -17.90 -26.40
C PHE A 173 76.84 -19.29 -26.90
N ARG A 174 76.40 -19.70 -28.09
CA ARG A 174 76.72 -21.00 -28.72
C ARG A 174 77.46 -20.83 -30.04
#